data_AF-A0A3A8ABK8-F1
#
_entry.id   AF-A0A3A8ABK8-F1
#
_cell.length_a   1.000
_cell.length_b   1.000
_cell.length_c   1.000
_cell.angle_alpha   90.00
_cell.angle_beta   90.00
_cell.angle_gamma   90.00
#
_symmetry.space_group_name_H-M   'P 1'
#
loop_
_entity.id
_entity.type
_entity.pdbx_description
1 polymer ?
#
loop_
_entity_poly.entity_id
_entity_poly.type
_entity_poly.pdbx_seq_one_letter_code
_entity_poly.pdbx_strand_id
1 'polypeptide(L)' 'MPGALEETSAAFVGHYNHRRYQERLGSLTPTGVYFGRAESILGQRKEIKAKTIGTRRLLHGQTAA' A
#
# COMPACT_ATOMS: atom_id res chain seq x y z
N MET A 1 -19.67 -26.19 -14.35
CA MET A 1 -20.75 -26.02 -13.38
C MET A 1 -21.39 -24.66 -13.62
N PRO A 2 -22.73 -24.54 -13.61
CA PRO A 2 -23.37 -23.22 -13.51
C PRO A 2 -22.82 -22.50 -12.27
N GLY A 3 -22.42 -21.24 -12.37
CA GLY A 3 -21.85 -20.47 -11.24
C GLY A 3 -20.33 -20.24 -11.26
N ALA A 4 -19.58 -20.99 -12.09
CA ALA A 4 -18.11 -20.86 -12.11
C ALA A 4 -17.63 -19.49 -12.64
N LEU A 5 -18.40 -18.87 -13.54
CA LEU A 5 -18.07 -17.55 -14.06
C LEU A 5 -18.27 -16.47 -12.99
N GLU A 6 -19.35 -16.56 -12.24
CA GLU A 6 -19.68 -15.66 -11.15
C GLU A 6 -18.63 -15.74 -10.04
N GLU A 7 -18.23 -16.96 -9.68
CA GLU A 7 -17.18 -17.20 -8.69
C GLU A 7 -15.83 -16.62 -9.13
N THR A 8 -15.42 -16.90 -10.36
CA THR A 8 -14.14 -16.39 -10.90
C THR A 8 -14.16 -14.87 -11.05
N SER A 9 -15.31 -14.29 -11.43
CA SER A 9 -15.49 -12.83 -11.50
C SER A 9 -15.41 -12.18 -10.12
N ALA A 10 -16.08 -12.75 -9.11
CA ALA A 10 -16.02 -12.27 -7.73
C ALA A 10 -14.59 -12.35 -7.17
N ALA A 11 -13.87 -13.45 -7.44
CA ALA A 11 -12.47 -13.61 -7.05
C ALA A 11 -11.57 -12.54 -7.69
N PHE A 12 -11.77 -12.26 -8.99
CA PHE A 12 -11.05 -11.22 -9.70
C PHE A 12 -11.31 -9.82 -9.10
N VAL A 13 -12.58 -9.45 -8.92
CA VAL A 13 -12.97 -8.15 -8.35
C VAL A 13 -12.42 -7.98 -6.94
N GLY A 14 -12.54 -9.01 -6.10
CA GLY A 14 -12.00 -9.01 -4.74
C GLY A 14 -10.48 -8.82 -4.72
N HIS A 15 -9.75 -9.51 -5.59
CA HIS A 15 -8.31 -9.34 -5.71
C HIS A 15 -7.93 -7.94 -6.22
N TYR A 16 -8.55 -7.48 -7.30
CA TYR A 16 -8.21 -6.21 -7.94
C TYR A 16 -8.46 -5.02 -7.01
N ASN A 17 -9.61 -4.99 -6.33
CA ASN A 17 -9.99 -3.85 -5.50
C ASN A 17 -9.24 -3.80 -4.16
N HIS A 18 -9.00 -4.96 -3.54
CA HIS A 18 -8.51 -5.02 -2.16
C HIS A 18 -7.04 -5.42 -2.03
N ARG A 19 -6.46 -6.13 -3.00
CA ARG A 19 -5.10 -6.71 -2.88
C ARG A 19 -4.11 -6.12 -3.86
N ARG A 20 -4.55 -5.64 -5.02
CA ARG A 20 -3.65 -5.07 -6.03
C ARG A 20 -3.37 -3.60 -5.74
N TYR A 21 -2.11 -3.28 -5.51
CA TYR A 21 -1.62 -1.90 -5.48
C TYR A 21 -1.43 -1.38 -6.91
N GLN A 22 -1.84 -0.14 -7.17
CA GLN A 22 -1.73 0.47 -8.49
C GLN A 22 -0.82 1.69 -8.49
N GLU A 23 0.14 1.70 -9.40
CA GLU A 23 1.13 2.78 -9.52
C GLU A 23 0.48 4.13 -9.80
N ARG A 24 -0.52 4.18 -10.69
CA ARG A 24 -1.28 5.41 -11.01
C ARG A 24 -2.00 5.99 -9.79
N LEU A 25 -2.28 5.17 -8.77
CA LEU A 25 -2.91 5.58 -7.51
C LEU A 25 -1.89 5.80 -6.39
N GLY A 26 -0.60 5.96 -6.70
CA GLY A 26 0.45 6.11 -5.69
C GLY A 26 0.73 4.80 -4.93
N SER A 27 0.60 3.66 -5.62
CA SER A 27 0.73 2.32 -5.05
C SER A 27 -0.24 2.11 -3.87
N LEU A 28 -1.48 2.56 -4.08
CA LEU A 28 -2.64 2.30 -3.22
C LEU A 28 -3.57 1.30 -3.88
N THR A 29 -4.44 0.67 -3.09
CA THR A 29 -5.50 -0.20 -3.60
C THR A 29 -6.69 0.65 -4.06
N PRO A 30 -7.45 0.22 -5.10
CA PRO A 30 -8.65 0.92 -5.54
C PRO A 30 -9.64 1.17 -4.39
N THR A 31 -9.84 0.17 -3.51
CA THR A 31 -10.67 0.31 -2.32
C THR A 31 -10.19 1.42 -1.38
N GLY A 32 -8.88 1.55 -1.17
CA GLY A 32 -8.31 2.58 -0.30
C GLY A 32 -8.58 4.00 -0.83
N VAL A 33 -8.53 4.17 -2.15
CA VAL A 33 -8.85 5.45 -2.81
C VAL A 33 -10.35 5.72 -2.79
N TYR A 34 -11.18 4.74 -3.14
CA TYR A 34 -12.64 4.87 -3.15
C TYR A 34 -13.20 5.29 -1.77
N PHE A 35 -12.68 4.72 -0.69
CA PHE A 35 -13.06 5.09 0.68
C PHE A 35 -12.34 6.34 1.21
N GLY A 36 -11.66 7.13 0.36
CA GLY A 36 -11.05 8.41 0.73
C GLY A 36 -9.84 8.30 1.68
N ARG A 37 -9.21 7.13 1.80
CA ARG A 37 -8.10 6.90 2.75
C ARG A 37 -6.72 7.23 2.17
N ALA A 38 -6.67 7.71 0.93
CA ALA A 38 -5.42 7.91 0.19
C ALA A 38 -4.43 8.80 0.94
N GLU A 39 -4.85 9.99 1.34
CA GLU A 39 -3.99 10.97 2.01
C GLU A 39 -3.47 10.45 3.36
N SER A 40 -4.32 9.78 4.15
CA SER A 40 -3.90 9.21 5.44
C SER A 40 -2.84 8.12 5.27
N ILE A 41 -3.03 7.21 4.30
CA ILE A 41 -2.06 6.13 4.02
C ILE A 41 -0.72 6.71 3.54
N LEU A 42 -0.75 7.66 2.62
CA LEU A 42 0.47 8.29 2.09
C LEU A 42 1.19 9.12 3.15
N GLY A 43 0.44 9.85 3.99
CA GLY A 43 0.98 10.59 5.13
C GLY A 43 1.71 9.67 6.11
N GLN A 44 1.07 8.58 6.53
CA GLN A 44 1.66 7.60 7.44
C GLN A 44 2.94 6.97 6.85
N ARG A 45 2.92 6.61 5.56
CA ARG A 45 4.10 6.06 4.86
C ARG A 45 5.26 7.06 4.83
N LYS A 46 4.98 8.34 4.58
CA LYS A 46 6.00 9.40 4.59
C LYS A 46 6.65 9.54 5.96
N GLU A 47 5.85 9.53 7.03
CA GLU A 47 6.35 9.62 8.39
C GLU A 47 7.25 8.43 8.76
N ILE A 48 6.79 7.20 8.49
CA ILE A 48 7.56 5.98 8.73
C ILE A 48 8.89 6.03 7.96
N LYS A 49 8.87 6.38 6.67
CA LYS A 49 10.08 6.49 5.85
C LYS A 49 11.08 7.49 6.43
N ALA A 50 10.61 8.66 6.87
CA ALA A 50 11.46 9.68 7.49
C ALA A 50 12.11 9.16 8.78
N LYS A 51 11.32 8.53 9.67
CA LYS A 51 11.81 7.92 10.91
C LYS A 51 12.88 6.86 10.63
N THR A 52 12.62 5.93 9.71
CA THR A 52 13.57 4.87 9.35
C THR A 52 14.88 5.42 8.79
N ILE A 53 14.83 6.42 7.91
CA ILE A 53 16.05 7.06 7.37
C ILE A 53 16.83 7.77 8.48
N GLY A 54 16.14 8.46 9.39
CA GLY A 54 16.76 9.12 10.55
C GLY A 54 17.51 8.14 11.44
N THR A 55 16.85 7.05 11.85
CA THR A 55 17.47 5.99 12.66
C THR A 55 18.70 5.39 11.96
N ARG A 56 18.59 5.11 10.65
CA ARG A 56 19.72 4.58 9.89
C ARG A 56 20.92 5.53 9.88
N ARG A 57 20.69 6.84 9.69
CA ARG A 57 21.75 7.85 9.71
C ARG A 57 22.44 7.93 11.08
N LEU A 58 21.66 7.87 12.17
CA LEU A 58 22.19 7.89 13.53
C LEU A 58 23.11 6.68 13.79
N LEU A 59 22.66 5.48 13.44
CA LEU A 59 23.43 4.24 13.64
C LEU A 59 24.75 4.27 12.85
N HIS A 60 24.71 4.71 11.58
CA HIS A 60 25.93 4.83 10.80
C HIS A 60 26.89 5.91 11.32
N GLY A 61 26.36 7.05 11.80
CA GLY A 61 27.18 8.09 12.43
C GLY A 61 27.86 7.63 13.72
N GLN A 62 27.19 6.79 14.51
CA GLN A 62 27.76 6.20 15.73
C GLN A 62 28.82 5.13 15.45
N THR A 63 28.72 4.42 14.33
CA THR A 63 29.67 3.35 13.96
C THR A 63 30.90 3.89 13.24
N ALA A 64 30.81 5.11 12.67
CA ALA A 64 31.91 5.76 11.96
C ALA A 64 32.78 6.68 12.85
N ALA A 65 32.40 6.85 14.12
CA ALA A 65 33.15 7.59 15.15
C ALA A 65 33.91 6.61 16.05
#